data_AF-A0A3P8K8J1-F1
#
_entry.id   AF-A0A3P8K8J1-F1
#
_cell.length_a   1.000
_cell.length_b   1.000
_cell.length_c   1.000
_cell.angle_alpha   90.00
_cell.angle_beta   90.00
_cell.angle_gamma   90.00
#
_symmetry.space_group_name_H-M   'P 1'
#
loop_
_entity.id
_entity.type
_entity.pdbx_description
1 polymer ?
#
loop_
_entity_poly.entity_id
_entity_poly.type
_entity_poly.pdbx_seq_one_letter_code
_entity_poly.pdbx_strand_id
1 'polypeptide(L)' 'MNTQSTPIVTDMKVIPVAGHDSMLLNIGGAHGAWFTRNIVVLPTAQATPASARPPAARLSIRRW' A
#
# COMPACT_ATOMS: atom_id res chain seq x y z
N MET A 1 -1.62 4.26 -33.78
CA MET A 1 -1.51 3.16 -32.78
C MET A 1 -1.40 3.78 -31.40
N ASN A 2 -2.27 3.40 -30.47
CA ASN A 2 -2.28 3.94 -29.12
C ASN A 2 -1.16 3.26 -28.31
N THR A 3 -0.09 3.99 -27.96
CA THR A 3 1.12 3.47 -27.30
C THR A 3 0.99 3.41 -25.78
N GLN A 4 -0.20 3.08 -25.26
CA GLN A 4 -0.41 2.93 -23.82
C GLN A 4 0.15 1.57 -23.37
N SER A 5 1.38 1.58 -22.88
CA SER A 5 2.02 0.41 -22.28
C SER A 5 1.51 0.19 -20.84
N THR A 6 1.32 -1.07 -20.46
CA THR A 6 0.88 -1.43 -19.11
C THR A 6 2.01 -1.20 -18.09
N PRO A 7 1.73 -0.56 -16.94
CA PRO A 7 2.75 -0.31 -15.93
C PRO A 7 3.22 -1.63 -15.30
N ILE A 8 4.54 -1.75 -15.13
CA ILE A 8 5.18 -2.93 -14.55
C ILE A 8 5.58 -2.61 -13.11
N VAL A 9 5.25 -3.51 -12.18
CA VAL A 9 5.71 -3.41 -10.79
C VAL A 9 7.19 -3.78 -10.75
N THR A 10 8.03 -2.88 -10.25
CA THR A 10 9.50 -3.08 -10.26
C THR A 10 10.05 -3.48 -8.90
N ASP A 11 9.31 -3.20 -7.83
CA ASP A 11 9.72 -3.51 -6.46
C ASP A 11 8.49 -3.66 -5.55
N MET A 12 8.66 -4.24 -4.37
CA MET A 12 7.63 -4.36 -3.35
C MET A 12 8.22 -4.20 -1.96
N LYS A 13 7.68 -3.23 -1.22
CA LYS A 13 8.02 -3.03 0.20
C LYS A 13 6.82 -3.28 1.09
N VAL A 14 7.00 -4.11 2.12
CA VAL A 14 6.00 -4.37 3.16
C VAL A 14 6.46 -3.70 4.45
N ILE A 15 5.59 -2.87 5.02
CA ILE A 15 5.87 -2.06 6.21
C ILE A 15 4.83 -2.40 7.28
N PRO A 16 5.19 -3.13 8.35
CA PRO A 16 4.31 -3.30 9.49
C PRO A 16 4.17 -1.96 10.22
N VAL A 17 2.95 -1.59 10.58
CA VAL A 17 2.63 -0.38 11.33
C VAL A 17 1.75 -0.72 12.52
N ALA A 18 1.88 0.05 13.58
CA ALA A 18 0.97 0.03 14.72
C ALA A 18 0.33 1.42 14.89
N GLY A 19 -0.93 1.45 15.30
CA GLY A 19 -1.65 2.67 15.63
C GLY A 19 -2.46 2.49 16.91
N HIS A 20 -2.74 3.58 17.61
CA HIS A 20 -3.53 3.53 18.84
C HIS A 20 -4.96 3.08 18.59
N ASP A 21 -5.50 2.33 19.54
CA ASP A 21 -6.88 1.87 19.53
C ASP A 21 -7.58 2.20 20.86
N SER A 22 -8.90 2.27 20.81
CA SER A 22 -9.75 2.36 22.00
C SER A 22 -10.02 0.97 22.56
N MET A 23 -10.37 0.87 23.85
CA MET A 23 -10.82 -0.40 24.46
C MET A 23 -12.24 -0.79 24.02
N LEU A 24 -12.41 -1.08 22.72
CA LEU A 24 -13.69 -1.53 22.17
C LEU A 24 -13.96 -2.98 22.59
N LEU A 25 -15.16 -3.22 23.13
CA LEU A 25 -15.65 -4.54 23.55
C LEU A 25 -16.43 -5.21 22.43
N ASN A 26 -16.17 -6.49 22.22
CA ASN A 26 -16.91 -7.36 21.31
C ASN A 26 -17.01 -8.77 21.90
N ILE A 27 -17.75 -9.68 21.24
CA ILE A 27 -17.91 -11.06 21.70
C ILE A 27 -16.57 -11.83 21.81
N GLY A 28 -15.54 -11.41 21.09
CA GLY A 28 -14.18 -11.93 21.15
C GLY A 28 -13.31 -11.30 22.25
N GLY A 29 -13.86 -10.40 23.07
CA GLY A 29 -13.16 -9.75 24.19
C GLY A 29 -13.00 -8.25 24.01
N ALA A 30 -11.91 -7.71 24.53
CA ALA A 30 -11.57 -6.29 24.44
C ALA A 30 -10.41 -6.06 23.48
N HIS A 31 -10.46 -4.97 22.72
CA HIS A 31 -9.35 -4.54 21.87
C HIS A 31 -8.09 -4.22 22.71
N GLY A 32 -6.92 -4.53 22.15
CA GLY A 32 -5.64 -4.09 22.72
C GLY A 32 -5.42 -2.60 22.51
N ALA A 33 -4.46 -2.00 23.24
CA ALA A 33 -4.17 -0.57 23.14
C ALA A 33 -3.63 -0.12 21.76
N TRP A 34 -3.23 -1.08 20.93
CA TRP A 34 -2.69 -0.87 19.59
C TRP A 34 -3.28 -1.85 18.60
N PHE A 35 -3.64 -1.37 17.42
CA PHE A 35 -3.92 -2.22 16.27
C PHE A 35 -2.68 -2.29 15.37
N THR A 36 -2.49 -3.42 14.70
CA THR A 36 -1.39 -3.61 13.73
C THR A 36 -1.94 -3.81 12.32
N ARG A 37 -1.27 -3.21 11.32
CA ARG A 37 -1.57 -3.43 9.90
C ARG A 37 -0.27 -3.52 9.10
N ASN A 38 -0.35 -4.15 7.92
CA ASN A 38 0.76 -4.15 6.97
C ASN A 38 0.42 -3.20 5.83
N ILE A 39 1.30 -2.25 5.57
CA ILE A 39 1.23 -1.35 4.41
C ILE A 39 2.12 -1.92 3.31
N VAL A 40 1.59 -2.04 2.10
CA VAL A 40 2.35 -2.48 0.93
C VAL A 40 2.54 -1.30 -0.02
N VAL A 41 3.80 -1.03 -0.37
CA VAL A 41 4.21 0.01 -1.32
C VAL A 41 4.73 -0.67 -2.57
N LEU A 42 4.11 -0.35 -3.71
CA LEU A 42 4.43 -0.91 -5.02
C LEU A 42 4.83 0.21 -5.99
N PRO A 43 6.15 0.44 -6.18
CA PRO A 43 6.65 1.28 -7.27
C PRO A 43 6.31 0.65 -8.62
N THR A 44 5.84 1.49 -9.55
CA THR A 44 5.57 1.07 -10.92
C THR A 44 6.35 1.91 -11.91
N ALA A 45 6.92 1.27 -12.91
CA ALA A 45 7.52 1.95 -14.05
C ALA A 45 6.51 2.01 -15.20
N GLN A 46 6.38 3.19 -15.82
CA GLN A 46 5.73 3.32 -17.12
C GLN A 46 6.73 2.87 -18.18
N ALA A 47 6.38 1.89 -19.00
CA ALA A 47 7.15 1.59 -20.20
C ALA A 47 6.80 2.59 -21.31
N THR A 48 7.22 3.85 -21.15
CA THR A 48 7.17 4.87 -22.21
C THR A 48 8.59 5.34 -22.56
N PRO A 49 8.93 5.47 -23.84
CA PRO A 49 10.21 6.04 -24.22
C PRO A 49 10.21 7.54 -23.86
N ALA A 50 11.21 7.97 -23.07
CA ALA A 50 11.60 9.37 -22.88
C ALA A 50 10.78 10.29 -21.94
N SER A 51 10.21 9.82 -20.82
CA SER A 51 9.71 10.75 -19.78
C SER A 51 10.32 10.44 -18.41
N ALA A 52 11.16 11.37 -17.93
CA ALA A 52 11.88 11.34 -16.65
C ALA A 52 10.98 11.50 -15.40
N ARG A 53 9.76 10.93 -15.41
CA ARG A 53 8.86 10.98 -14.25
C ARG A 53 9.25 9.88 -13.26
N PRO A 54 9.47 10.20 -11.97
CA PRO A 54 9.74 9.18 -10.96
C PRO A 54 8.57 8.17 -10.89
N PRO A 55 8.85 6.89 -10.64
CA PRO A 55 7.85 5.83 -10.65
C PRO A 55 6.68 6.18 -9.71
N ALA A 56 5.46 6.15 -10.23
CA ALA A 56 4.27 6.39 -9.41
C ALA A 56 4.12 5.21 -8.44
N ALA A 57 4.34 5.46 -7.15
CA ALA A 57 4.06 4.49 -6.11
C ALA A 57 2.58 4.59 -5.73
N ARG A 58 1.80 3.53 -5.97
CA ARG A 58 0.41 3.47 -5.54
C ARG A 58 0.36 2.80 -4.18
N LEU A 59 0.00 3.57 -3.15
CA LEU A 59 -0.26 3.05 -1.82
C LEU A 59 -1.60 2.32 -1.81
N SER A 60 -1.60 0.99 -1.76
CA SER A 60 -2.84 0.24 -1.57
C SER A 60 -3.09 0.01 -0.08
N ILE A 61 -3.81 0.92 0.55
CA ILE A 61 -4.40 0.67 1.87
C ILE A 61 -5.71 -0.09 1.61
N ARG A 62 -5.72 -1.41 1.82
CA ARG A 62 -7.00 -2.12 1.92
C ARG A 62 -7.58 -1.84 3.29
N ARG A 63 -8.60 -0.96 3.33
CA ARG A 63 -9.52 -0.83 4.46
C ARG A 63 -10.33 -2.13 4.48
N TRP A 64 -10.08 -2.97 5.46
CA TRP A 64 -11.01 -4.05 5.83
C TRP A 64 -12.16 -3.44 6.61
#